data_AF-A0AA35RGA3-F1
#
_entry.id   AF-A0AA35RGA3-F1
#
_cell.length_a   1.000
_cell.length_b   1.000
_cell.length_c   1.000
_cell.angle_alpha   90.00
_cell.angle_beta   90.00
_cell.angle_gamma   90.00
#
_symmetry.space_group_name_H-M   'P 1'
#
loop_
_entity.id
_entity.type
_entity.pdbx_description
1 polymer ?
#
loop_
_entity_poly.entity_id
_entity_poly.type
_entity_poly.pdbx_seq_one_letter_code
_entity_poly.pdbx_strand_id
1 'polypeptide(L)'
;MKRLPLGPLYYEFSRHNEPRLRITPGETVLVEAEDAFSGQIRTNTDRRDKTKKPYGNPQTGPIWIEGAEPGDALAVKIEEIRPSLGQCATRTSDPRQLAEWLGDDCPHGVHVCPIRDGQIYWSDDITIPYTPMLGCIGTAPDTGVPTTGPAGPHGGNMDIIETCPGNTVYLPVFVSGGYLYLGDAHAAMGHGELSASGLEMPSETKITVDLIKGKNLPDLESNPLQRS
;
A
#
# COMPACT_ATOMS: atom_id res chain seq x y z
N MET A 1 16.21 14.16 -6.82
CA MET A 1 15.17 13.23 -6.31
C MET A 1 15.80 12.37 -5.24
N LYS A 2 15.21 12.32 -4.04
CA LYS A 2 15.68 11.44 -2.96
C LYS A 2 15.22 10.00 -3.21
N ARG A 3 15.92 9.01 -2.67
CA ARG A 3 15.55 7.60 -2.77
C ARG A 3 15.45 7.01 -1.37
N LEU A 4 14.36 6.29 -1.10
CA LEU A 4 14.18 5.47 0.09
C LEU A 4 14.23 3.99 -0.35
N PRO A 5 15.38 3.31 -0.18
CA PRO A 5 15.52 1.92 -0.59
C PRO A 5 14.68 0.99 0.28
N LEU A 6 14.53 -0.27 -0.13
CA LEU A 6 13.81 -1.27 0.65
C LEU A 6 14.48 -1.55 2.01
N GLY A 7 13.68 -1.80 3.06
CA GLY A 7 14.10 -2.42 4.33
C GLY A 7 14.48 -1.47 5.48
N PRO A 8 14.26 -1.78 6.77
CA PRO A 8 13.55 -2.95 7.30
C PRO A 8 12.08 -2.95 6.89
N LEU A 9 11.49 -4.14 6.90
CA LEU A 9 10.06 -4.33 6.65
C LEU A 9 9.30 -3.99 7.93
N TYR A 10 8.51 -2.93 7.89
CA TYR A 10 7.62 -2.57 8.99
C TYR A 10 6.25 -3.20 8.80
N TYR A 11 5.65 -3.68 9.89
CA TYR A 11 4.32 -4.29 9.91
C TYR A 11 3.36 -3.52 10.82
N GLU A 12 3.71 -2.25 11.06
CA GLU A 12 3.00 -1.33 11.91
C GLU A 12 3.17 0.12 11.44
N PHE A 13 2.16 0.95 11.70
CA PHE A 13 2.27 2.41 11.59
C PHE A 13 2.66 2.97 12.95
N SER A 14 3.95 3.25 13.14
CA SER A 14 4.48 3.62 14.45
C SER A 14 5.23 4.95 14.41
N ARG A 15 4.93 5.82 15.37
CA ARG A 15 5.68 7.04 15.67
C ARG A 15 7.00 6.78 16.42
N HIS A 16 7.22 5.52 16.82
CA HIS A 16 8.41 5.10 17.56
C HIS A 16 9.53 4.57 16.65
N ASN A 17 9.25 4.36 15.37
CA ASN A 17 10.27 3.97 14.39
C ASN A 17 11.15 5.17 14.04
N GLU A 18 12.46 4.97 13.98
CA GLU A 18 13.40 5.99 13.51
C GLU A 18 13.06 6.41 12.06
N PRO A 19 12.86 7.70 11.78
CA PRO A 19 12.69 8.21 10.42
C PRO A 19 13.83 7.79 9.50
N ARG A 20 13.50 7.03 8.46
CA ARG A 20 14.48 6.53 7.48
C ARG A 20 14.82 7.54 6.41
N LEU A 21 13.94 8.51 6.21
CA LEU A 21 14.17 9.64 5.33
C LEU A 21 13.52 10.89 5.94
N ARG A 22 14.18 12.03 5.80
CA ARG A 22 13.62 13.34 6.13
C ARG A 22 13.52 14.19 4.87
N ILE A 23 12.37 14.80 4.68
CA ILE A 23 12.09 15.64 3.51
C ILE A 23 11.44 16.96 3.91
N THR A 24 11.62 17.98 3.09
CA THR A 24 10.84 19.22 3.16
C THR A 24 9.61 19.10 2.25
N PRO A 25 8.49 19.79 2.56
CA PRO A 25 7.33 19.83 1.66
C PRO A 25 7.70 20.24 0.24
N GLY A 26 7.09 19.58 -0.76
CA GLY A 26 7.35 19.74 -2.18
C GLY A 26 8.46 18.85 -2.74
N GLU A 27 9.17 18.07 -1.92
CA GLU A 27 10.20 17.16 -2.41
C GLU A 27 9.63 15.87 -3.03
N THR A 28 10.30 15.42 -4.10
CA THR A 28 10.03 14.15 -4.77
C THR A 28 10.96 13.04 -4.27
N VAL A 29 10.37 11.90 -3.94
CA VAL A 29 11.03 10.69 -3.42
C VAL A 29 10.67 9.49 -4.28
N LEU A 30 11.68 8.66 -4.60
CA LEU A 30 11.47 7.30 -5.12
C LEU A 30 11.55 6.31 -3.96
N VAL A 31 10.49 5.56 -3.72
CA VAL A 31 10.35 4.65 -2.58
C VAL A 31 10.27 3.22 -3.10
N GLU A 32 11.18 2.36 -2.64
CA GLU A 32 11.13 0.93 -2.93
C GLU A 32 10.25 0.21 -1.90
N ALA A 33 9.38 -0.66 -2.36
CA ALA A 33 8.54 -1.50 -1.51
C ALA A 33 8.61 -2.97 -1.94
N GLU A 34 8.47 -3.86 -0.96
CA GLU A 34 8.23 -5.28 -1.19
C GLU A 34 6.72 -5.53 -1.34
N ASP A 35 6.34 -6.64 -1.96
CA ASP A 35 4.95 -7.03 -2.12
C ASP A 35 4.26 -7.43 -0.79
N ALA A 36 2.93 -7.56 -0.81
CA ALA A 36 2.12 -7.99 0.35
C ALA A 36 2.55 -9.32 0.95
N PHE A 37 3.23 -10.14 0.16
CA PHE A 37 3.69 -11.48 0.54
C PHE A 37 5.07 -11.44 1.20
N SER A 38 5.68 -10.27 1.33
CA SER A 38 7.05 -10.07 1.80
C SER A 38 8.07 -10.92 1.05
N GLY A 39 7.85 -11.06 -0.25
CA GLY A 39 8.70 -11.83 -1.17
C GLY A 39 8.66 -13.35 -0.99
N GLN A 40 7.69 -13.87 -0.23
CA GLN A 40 7.50 -15.32 -0.06
C GLN A 40 6.96 -16.02 -1.31
N ILE A 41 6.41 -15.27 -2.28
CA ILE A 41 5.84 -15.82 -3.52
C ILE A 41 6.58 -15.22 -4.71
N ARG A 42 7.25 -16.10 -5.47
CA ARG A 42 7.98 -15.79 -6.70
C ARG A 42 7.72 -16.81 -7.81
N THR A 43 7.26 -18.01 -7.47
CA THR A 43 6.90 -19.11 -8.38
C THR A 43 5.50 -19.65 -8.07
N ASN A 44 4.88 -20.33 -9.04
CA ASN A 44 3.55 -20.95 -8.88
C ASN A 44 3.50 -22.09 -7.84
N THR A 45 4.65 -22.57 -7.37
CA THR A 45 4.75 -23.63 -6.36
C THR A 45 4.99 -23.09 -4.95
N ASP A 46 5.23 -21.80 -4.81
CA ASP A 46 5.53 -21.20 -3.52
C ASP A 46 4.30 -21.20 -2.60
N ARG A 47 4.57 -21.07 -1.30
CA ARG A 47 3.56 -20.97 -0.26
C ARG A 47 3.92 -19.85 0.69
N ARG A 48 2.97 -18.95 0.92
CA ARG A 48 3.11 -17.88 1.92
C ARG A 48 2.66 -18.38 3.29
N ASP A 49 3.54 -18.21 4.27
CA ASP A 49 3.33 -18.45 5.69
C ASP A 49 3.12 -17.10 6.40
N LYS A 50 1.94 -16.92 7.00
CA LYS A 50 1.60 -15.68 7.74
C LYS A 50 1.94 -15.79 9.25
N THR A 51 2.34 -16.97 9.73
CA THR A 51 2.48 -17.25 11.18
C THR A 51 3.83 -16.81 11.75
N LYS A 52 4.83 -16.59 10.90
CA LYS A 52 6.18 -16.20 11.28
C LYS A 52 6.70 -15.08 10.38
N LYS A 53 7.73 -14.38 10.83
CA LYS A 53 8.40 -13.36 10.00
C LYS A 53 9.09 -14.02 8.79
N PRO A 54 9.08 -13.37 7.61
CA PRO A 54 8.42 -12.09 7.35
C PRO A 54 6.88 -12.21 7.31
N TYR A 55 6.17 -11.26 7.94
CA TYR A 55 4.70 -11.26 7.98
C TYR A 55 4.10 -10.77 6.65
N GLY A 56 2.79 -10.57 6.59
CA GLY A 56 2.13 -9.96 5.44
C GLY A 56 2.14 -8.44 5.47
N ASN A 57 2.00 -7.84 4.29
CA ASN A 57 1.83 -6.41 4.06
C ASN A 57 2.93 -5.52 4.68
N PRO A 58 4.20 -5.72 4.29
CA PRO A 58 5.31 -4.90 4.78
C PRO A 58 5.26 -3.48 4.19
N GLN A 59 5.59 -2.49 5.02
CA GLN A 59 5.64 -1.08 4.61
C GLN A 59 7.07 -0.55 4.58
N THR A 60 7.33 0.35 3.63
CA THR A 60 8.52 1.18 3.58
C THR A 60 8.23 2.56 4.16
N GLY A 61 9.12 3.03 5.03
CA GLY A 61 8.96 4.26 5.80
C GLY A 61 9.64 4.10 7.17
N PRO A 62 9.42 5.00 8.14
CA PRO A 62 8.69 6.25 7.98
C PRO A 62 9.54 7.31 7.25
N ILE A 63 8.89 8.07 6.39
CA ILE A 63 9.39 9.34 5.88
C ILE A 63 8.89 10.43 6.83
N TRP A 64 9.80 11.22 7.40
CA TRP A 64 9.48 12.37 8.22
C TRP A 64 9.45 13.65 7.37
N ILE A 65 8.32 14.36 7.39
CA ILE A 65 8.11 15.64 6.71
C ILE A 65 8.39 16.80 7.67
N GLU A 66 9.33 17.67 7.31
CA GLU A 66 9.69 18.87 8.06
C GLU A 66 8.49 19.83 8.20
N GLY A 67 8.24 20.31 9.43
CA GLY A 67 7.18 21.29 9.71
C GLY A 67 5.74 20.75 9.74
N ALA A 68 5.54 19.45 9.50
CA ALA A 68 4.25 18.79 9.67
C ALA A 68 3.91 18.66 11.16
N GLU A 69 2.74 19.13 11.57
CA GLU A 69 2.28 19.11 12.95
C GLU A 69 0.85 18.54 13.04
N PRO A 70 0.43 18.04 14.22
CA PRO A 70 -0.92 17.51 14.40
C PRO A 70 -2.01 18.49 13.92
N GLY A 71 -2.96 18.00 13.11
CA GLY A 71 -4.04 18.80 12.50
C GLY A 71 -3.72 19.33 11.09
N ASP A 72 -2.51 19.09 10.59
CA ASP A 72 -2.19 19.26 9.17
C ASP A 72 -2.63 18.05 8.33
N ALA A 73 -2.49 18.17 7.01
CA ALA A 73 -2.61 17.05 6.08
C ALA A 73 -1.39 16.96 5.16
N LEU A 74 -0.88 15.75 4.95
CA LEU A 74 0.04 15.47 3.86
C LEU A 74 -0.73 15.38 2.55
N ALA A 75 -0.22 16.00 1.49
CA ALA A 75 -0.70 15.82 0.13
C ALA A 75 0.33 14.99 -0.64
N VAL A 76 0.06 13.69 -0.80
CA VAL A 76 0.97 12.74 -1.44
C VAL A 76 0.54 12.52 -2.88
N LYS A 77 1.20 13.19 -3.83
CA LYS A 77 0.98 12.98 -5.25
C LYS A 77 1.74 11.74 -5.70
N ILE A 78 1.02 10.76 -6.25
CA ILE A 78 1.61 9.57 -6.86
C ILE A 78 1.91 9.91 -8.31
N GLU A 79 3.18 9.96 -8.67
CA GLU A 79 3.60 10.27 -10.04
C GLU A 79 3.70 9.02 -10.89
N GLU A 80 4.23 7.95 -10.31
CA GLU A 80 4.52 6.71 -11.03
C GLU A 80 4.67 5.56 -10.05
N ILE A 81 4.25 4.36 -10.46
CA ILE A 81 4.50 3.10 -9.77
C ILE A 81 5.06 2.16 -10.83
N ARG A 82 6.25 1.61 -10.59
CA ARG A 82 6.90 0.65 -11.49
C ARG A 82 7.12 -0.67 -10.76
N PRO A 83 7.04 -1.80 -11.46
CA PRO A 83 7.36 -3.07 -10.84
C PRO A 83 8.89 -3.21 -10.71
N SER A 84 9.38 -3.55 -9.53
CA SER A 84 10.82 -3.79 -9.28
C SER A 84 11.28 -5.13 -9.85
N LEU A 85 10.34 -6.07 -9.99
CA LEU A 85 10.51 -7.33 -10.69
C LEU A 85 9.55 -7.34 -11.87
N GLY A 86 9.92 -7.93 -13.01
CA GLY A 86 9.04 -8.05 -14.18
C GLY A 86 7.88 -9.04 -14.00
N GLN A 87 7.33 -9.17 -12.79
CA GLN A 87 6.25 -10.08 -12.44
C GLN A 87 5.40 -9.53 -11.28
N CYS A 88 4.16 -9.98 -11.23
CA CYS A 88 3.28 -9.89 -10.06
C CYS A 88 2.79 -11.29 -9.66
N ALA A 89 2.15 -11.40 -8.50
CA ALA A 89 1.57 -12.65 -8.04
C ALA A 89 0.21 -12.42 -7.37
N THR A 90 -0.66 -13.41 -7.45
CA THR A 90 -1.85 -13.50 -6.61
C THR A 90 -1.94 -14.88 -6.00
N ARG A 91 -2.80 -15.05 -4.99
CA ARG A 91 -3.06 -16.34 -4.38
C ARG A 91 -4.51 -16.52 -4.00
N THR A 92 -4.96 -17.77 -4.09
CA THR A 92 -6.11 -18.27 -3.34
C THR A 92 -5.58 -19.06 -2.15
N SER A 93 -6.18 -18.91 -0.98
CA SER A 93 -5.78 -19.67 0.20
C SER A 93 -6.95 -20.04 1.08
N ASP A 94 -6.68 -20.95 2.03
CA ASP A 94 -7.57 -21.48 3.06
C ASP A 94 -8.64 -20.50 3.59
N PRO A 95 -9.83 -21.01 3.94
CA PRO A 95 -11.07 -20.25 3.97
C PRO A 95 -11.05 -19.06 4.91
N ARG A 96 -11.69 -17.96 4.44
CA ARG A 96 -12.41 -16.92 5.22
C ARG A 96 -12.59 -15.55 4.52
N GLN A 97 -12.10 -15.34 3.30
CA GLN A 97 -12.46 -14.12 2.54
C GLN A 97 -13.12 -14.47 1.21
N LEU A 98 -12.37 -14.94 0.22
CA LEU A 98 -12.95 -15.35 -1.07
C LEU A 98 -13.98 -16.49 -0.93
N ALA A 99 -13.68 -17.48 -0.08
CA ALA A 99 -14.56 -18.63 0.18
C ALA A 99 -15.89 -18.26 0.87
N GLU A 100 -15.91 -17.19 1.69
CA GLU A 100 -17.15 -16.75 2.35
C GLU A 100 -18.16 -16.18 1.35
N TRP A 101 -17.68 -15.42 0.36
CA TRP A 101 -18.53 -14.89 -0.72
C TRP A 101 -18.95 -15.97 -1.72
N LEU A 102 -18.08 -16.93 -2.01
CA LEU A 102 -18.37 -18.03 -2.95
C LEU A 102 -19.23 -19.14 -2.31
N GLY A 103 -19.30 -19.21 -0.99
CA GLY A 103 -20.06 -20.22 -0.25
C GLY A 103 -19.42 -21.62 -0.22
N ASP A 104 -18.17 -21.74 -0.68
CA ASP A 104 -17.40 -22.99 -0.70
C ASP A 104 -15.89 -22.70 -0.58
N ASP A 105 -15.13 -23.70 -0.14
CA ASP A 105 -13.68 -23.61 -0.01
C ASP A 105 -13.01 -23.51 -1.38
N CYS A 106 -12.17 -22.49 -1.56
CA CYS A 106 -11.33 -22.38 -2.74
C CYS A 106 -9.99 -23.12 -2.50
N PRO A 107 -9.55 -24.02 -3.40
CA PRO A 107 -8.27 -24.67 -3.25
C PRO A 107 -7.13 -23.64 -3.22
N HIS A 108 -6.08 -23.96 -2.47
CA HIS A 108 -4.86 -23.15 -2.48
C HIS A 108 -4.27 -23.11 -3.89
N GLY A 109 -4.04 -21.90 -4.38
CA GLY A 109 -3.46 -21.62 -5.68
C GLY A 109 -2.57 -20.40 -5.60
N VAL A 110 -1.44 -20.45 -6.29
CA VAL A 110 -0.57 -19.28 -6.50
C VAL A 110 -0.45 -19.10 -8.00
N HIS A 111 -0.58 -17.86 -8.45
CA HIS A 111 -0.45 -17.52 -9.85
C HIS A 111 0.49 -16.32 -9.99
N VAL A 112 1.66 -16.57 -10.56
CA VAL A 112 2.68 -15.58 -10.89
C VAL A 112 2.56 -15.22 -12.36
N CYS A 113 2.40 -13.93 -12.64
CA CYS A 113 2.21 -13.42 -13.99
C CYS A 113 3.38 -12.50 -14.39
N PRO A 114 3.98 -12.68 -15.58
CA PRO A 114 4.92 -11.72 -16.13
C PRO A 114 4.25 -10.36 -16.41
N ILE A 115 4.97 -9.28 -16.14
CA ILE A 115 4.60 -7.91 -16.51
C ILE A 115 5.55 -7.44 -17.60
N ARG A 116 5.02 -7.08 -18.78
CA ARG A 116 5.79 -6.51 -19.89
C ARG A 116 4.90 -5.66 -20.78
N ASP A 117 5.46 -4.60 -21.35
CA ASP A 117 4.79 -3.76 -22.35
C ASP A 117 3.43 -3.20 -21.89
N GLY A 118 3.32 -2.84 -20.61
CA GLY A 118 2.08 -2.31 -20.03
C GLY A 118 0.97 -3.35 -19.84
N GLN A 119 1.29 -4.64 -19.95
CA GLN A 119 0.36 -5.74 -19.84
C GLN A 119 0.86 -6.77 -18.81
N ILE A 120 -0.10 -7.44 -18.17
CA ILE A 120 0.11 -8.57 -17.28
C ILE A 120 -0.37 -9.83 -18.02
N TYR A 121 0.52 -10.80 -18.21
CA TYR A 121 0.24 -12.02 -18.97
C TYR A 121 -0.28 -13.08 -18.01
N TRP A 122 -1.60 -13.17 -17.89
CA TRP A 122 -2.27 -14.13 -17.01
C TRP A 122 -2.16 -15.55 -17.55
N SER A 123 -2.38 -15.71 -18.86
CA SER A 123 -2.19 -16.95 -19.62
C SER A 123 -1.81 -16.62 -21.07
N ASP A 124 -1.68 -17.65 -21.92
CA ASP A 124 -1.41 -17.47 -23.35
C ASP A 124 -2.54 -16.70 -24.08
N ASP A 125 -3.77 -16.79 -23.56
CA ASP A 125 -4.97 -16.20 -24.16
C ASP A 125 -5.48 -14.94 -23.43
N ILE A 126 -5.00 -14.69 -22.20
CA ILE A 126 -5.53 -13.64 -21.33
C ILE A 126 -4.40 -12.70 -20.92
N THR A 127 -4.59 -11.43 -21.26
CA THR A 127 -3.78 -10.31 -20.75
C THR A 127 -4.65 -9.33 -19.99
N ILE A 128 -4.13 -8.83 -18.87
CA ILE A 128 -4.77 -7.81 -18.04
C ILE A 128 -3.98 -6.50 -18.22
N PRO A 129 -4.63 -5.35 -18.43
CA PRO A 129 -3.93 -4.06 -18.49
C PRO A 129 -3.17 -3.77 -17.19
N TYR A 130 -1.95 -3.25 -17.30
CA TYR A 130 -1.20 -2.77 -16.13
C TYR A 130 -1.78 -1.44 -15.64
N THR A 131 -2.48 -1.48 -14.51
CA THR A 131 -3.14 -0.33 -13.88
C THR A 131 -2.72 -0.24 -12.41
N PRO A 132 -1.49 0.22 -12.14
CA PRO A 132 -0.90 0.07 -10.82
C PRO A 132 -1.47 1.03 -9.79
N MET A 133 -1.48 0.58 -8.54
CA MET A 133 -1.96 1.34 -7.37
C MET A 133 -1.21 0.91 -6.10
N LEU A 134 -1.26 1.73 -5.05
CA LEU A 134 -0.77 1.40 -3.70
C LEU A 134 -1.93 0.91 -2.82
N GLY A 135 -1.88 -0.34 -2.37
CA GLY A 135 -2.86 -0.89 -1.43
C GLY A 135 -2.76 -0.22 -0.06
N CYS A 136 -1.52 0.06 0.35
CA CYS A 136 -1.21 0.53 1.67
C CYS A 136 -0.40 1.84 1.63
N ILE A 137 -0.98 2.91 2.18
CA ILE A 137 -0.32 4.21 2.36
C ILE A 137 -0.93 4.91 3.57
N GLY A 138 -0.09 5.39 4.49
CA GLY A 138 -0.60 5.98 5.74
C GLY A 138 0.43 6.71 6.59
N THR A 139 -0.06 7.47 7.55
CA THR A 139 0.74 8.19 8.56
C THR A 139 0.74 7.44 9.89
N ALA A 140 1.65 7.78 10.81
CA ALA A 140 1.59 7.23 12.16
C ALA A 140 0.49 7.93 12.98
N PRO A 141 -0.35 7.18 13.71
CA PRO A 141 -1.31 7.77 14.64
C PRO A 141 -0.63 8.28 15.92
N ASP A 142 -1.33 9.17 16.63
CA ASP A 142 -0.94 9.69 17.94
C ASP A 142 -1.16 8.67 19.07
N THR A 143 -2.07 7.72 18.86
CA THR A 143 -2.50 6.71 19.81
C THR A 143 -2.35 5.32 19.20
N GLY A 144 -1.91 4.37 20.03
CA GLY A 144 -1.63 3.00 19.57
C GLY A 144 -0.51 2.90 18.53
N VAL A 145 -0.38 1.70 17.98
CA VAL A 145 0.54 1.31 16.91
C VAL A 145 -0.19 0.23 16.07
N PRO A 146 -1.10 0.63 15.15
CA PRO A 146 -1.89 -0.32 14.39
C PRO A 146 -1.00 -1.15 13.47
N THR A 147 -1.39 -2.41 13.26
CA THR A 147 -0.74 -3.27 12.27
C THR A 147 -1.02 -2.76 10.86
N THR A 148 -0.28 -3.25 9.87
CA THR A 148 -0.43 -2.82 8.47
C THR A 148 -1.55 -3.52 7.72
N GLY A 149 -2.32 -4.39 8.38
CA GLY A 149 -3.41 -5.13 7.76
C GLY A 149 -4.71 -4.33 7.56
N PRO A 150 -5.22 -3.61 8.58
CA PRO A 150 -6.43 -2.81 8.44
C PRO A 150 -6.14 -1.37 8.01
N ALA A 151 -7.07 -0.77 7.26
CA ALA A 151 -7.17 0.68 7.14
C ALA A 151 -7.72 1.31 8.45
N GLY A 152 -7.54 2.62 8.57
CA GLY A 152 -8.16 3.44 9.60
C GLY A 152 -8.06 4.94 9.26
N PRO A 153 -8.32 5.84 10.23
CA PRO A 153 -8.22 7.28 10.01
C PRO A 153 -6.85 7.75 9.49
N HIS A 154 -5.80 6.98 9.74
CA HIS A 154 -4.43 7.24 9.28
C HIS A 154 -4.13 6.81 7.84
N GLY A 155 -5.15 6.36 7.10
CA GLY A 155 -4.98 5.64 5.84
C GLY A 155 -4.73 4.17 6.12
N GLY A 156 -3.56 3.66 5.73
CA GLY A 156 -3.20 2.27 5.89
C GLY A 156 -3.65 1.43 4.70
N ASN A 157 -4.08 0.20 4.97
CA ASN A 157 -4.43 -0.79 3.93
C ASN A 157 -5.82 -0.53 3.34
N MET A 158 -5.91 0.51 2.51
CA MET A 158 -7.18 1.03 1.99
C MET A 158 -7.68 0.24 0.79
N ASP A 159 -6.78 -0.31 -0.02
CA ASP A 159 -7.11 -1.11 -1.21
C ASP A 159 -8.18 -0.44 -2.10
N ILE A 160 -7.97 0.86 -2.38
CA ILE A 160 -8.79 1.65 -3.29
C ILE A 160 -8.04 1.86 -4.60
N ILE A 161 -8.68 1.66 -5.75
CA ILE A 161 -7.99 1.73 -7.05
C ILE A 161 -7.53 3.15 -7.41
N GLU A 162 -8.06 4.16 -6.71
CA GLU A 162 -7.74 5.57 -6.89
C GLU A 162 -6.40 6.00 -6.24
N THR A 163 -5.75 5.15 -5.43
CA THR A 163 -4.38 5.39 -4.94
C THR A 163 -3.35 5.05 -6.02
N CYS A 164 -3.51 5.68 -7.20
CA CYS A 164 -2.78 5.36 -8.42
C CYS A 164 -2.06 6.59 -9.03
N PRO A 165 -1.15 6.39 -10.00
CA PRO A 165 -0.45 7.48 -10.67
C PRO A 165 -1.40 8.55 -11.25
N GLY A 166 -1.05 9.81 -11.02
CA GLY A 166 -1.84 10.98 -11.43
C GLY A 166 -2.72 11.55 -10.32
N ASN A 167 -3.01 10.76 -9.28
CA ASN A 167 -3.84 11.19 -8.15
C ASN A 167 -2.99 11.69 -6.96
N THR A 168 -3.64 12.46 -6.09
CA THR A 168 -3.08 12.93 -4.82
C THR A 168 -3.89 12.35 -3.67
N VAL A 169 -3.22 11.61 -2.78
CA VAL A 169 -3.80 11.08 -1.55
C VAL A 169 -3.59 12.10 -0.44
N TYR A 170 -4.64 12.46 0.28
CA TYR A 170 -4.54 13.35 1.43
C TYR A 170 -4.60 12.52 2.71
N LEU A 171 -3.57 12.62 3.54
CA LEU A 171 -3.44 11.85 4.79
C LEU A 171 -3.33 12.80 5.99
N PRO A 172 -4.04 12.54 7.08
CA PRO A 172 -3.97 13.40 8.26
C PRO A 172 -2.61 13.26 8.96
N VAL A 173 -2.15 14.36 9.55
CA VAL A 173 -0.98 14.37 10.42
C VAL A 173 -1.48 14.30 11.86
N PHE A 174 -1.20 13.19 12.55
CA PHE A 174 -1.55 13.02 13.97
C PHE A 174 -0.37 13.28 14.92
N VAL A 175 0.86 13.17 14.42
CA VAL A 175 2.08 13.38 15.18
C VAL A 175 3.01 14.31 14.42
N SER A 176 3.85 15.07 15.14
CA SER A 176 4.87 15.91 14.49
C SER A 176 5.64 15.07 13.49
N GLY A 177 5.65 15.52 12.24
CA GLY A 177 6.29 14.84 11.15
C GLY A 177 5.50 13.90 10.28
N GLY A 178 4.28 13.54 10.70
CA GLY A 178 3.39 12.62 9.99
C GLY A 178 3.83 11.16 9.97
N TYR A 179 5.13 10.86 9.80
CA TYR A 179 5.68 9.50 9.69
C TYR A 179 4.96 8.71 8.58
N LEU A 180 5.19 9.12 7.33
CA LEU A 180 4.56 8.52 6.15
C LEU A 180 5.16 7.14 5.82
N TYR A 181 4.30 6.16 5.62
CA TYR A 181 4.62 4.82 5.15
C TYR A 181 3.84 4.51 3.86
N LEU A 182 4.42 3.67 3.01
CA LEU A 182 3.74 3.09 1.85
C LEU A 182 4.33 1.74 1.45
N GLY A 183 3.52 0.94 0.78
CA GLY A 183 3.87 -0.38 0.29
C GLY A 183 2.70 -1.01 -0.46
N ASP A 184 2.73 -2.34 -0.57
CA ASP A 184 1.57 -3.10 -1.05
C ASP A 184 1.12 -2.72 -2.46
N ALA A 185 2.07 -2.62 -3.39
CA ALA A 185 1.73 -2.22 -4.73
C ALA A 185 1.04 -3.35 -5.50
N HIS A 186 -0.11 -3.05 -6.10
CA HIS A 186 -0.79 -3.94 -7.03
C HIS A 186 -0.45 -3.54 -8.46
N ALA A 187 -0.12 -4.50 -9.31
CA ALA A 187 0.01 -4.31 -10.76
C ALA A 187 -1.36 -4.05 -11.42
N ALA A 188 -2.40 -4.69 -10.90
CA ALA A 188 -3.80 -4.37 -11.12
C ALA A 188 -4.66 -4.97 -10.00
N MET A 189 -5.81 -4.37 -9.74
CA MET A 189 -6.78 -4.83 -8.76
C MET A 189 -8.19 -4.35 -9.18
N GLY A 190 -9.22 -5.16 -8.93
CA GLY A 190 -10.61 -4.75 -9.12
C GLY A 190 -11.21 -4.14 -7.85
N HIS A 191 -12.33 -3.43 -7.99
CA HIS A 191 -13.06 -2.90 -6.83
C HIS A 191 -13.44 -4.01 -5.85
N GLY A 192 -13.18 -3.76 -4.56
CA GLY A 192 -13.58 -4.63 -3.46
C GLY A 192 -12.66 -5.80 -3.18
N GLU A 193 -11.62 -6.03 -3.99
CA GLU A 193 -10.55 -7.02 -3.75
C GLU A 193 -11.08 -8.39 -3.27
N LEU A 194 -12.10 -8.93 -3.97
CA LEU A 194 -12.85 -10.10 -3.48
C LEU A 194 -11.99 -11.35 -3.24
N SER A 195 -10.87 -11.49 -3.95
CA SER A 195 -9.88 -12.56 -3.80
C SER A 195 -8.95 -12.41 -2.59
N ALA A 196 -9.09 -11.33 -1.81
CA ALA A 196 -8.21 -10.98 -0.68
C ALA A 196 -6.73 -10.71 -1.04
N SER A 197 -6.48 -10.52 -2.33
CA SER A 197 -5.23 -9.98 -2.88
C SER A 197 -5.52 -9.42 -4.26
N GLY A 198 -4.82 -8.35 -4.61
CA GLY A 198 -4.66 -7.92 -5.99
C GLY A 198 -3.63 -8.78 -6.74
N LEU A 199 -3.08 -8.21 -7.81
CA LEU A 199 -1.87 -8.73 -8.47
C LEU A 199 -0.64 -8.07 -7.82
N GLU A 200 -0.21 -8.63 -6.70
CA GLU A 200 0.87 -8.12 -5.85
C GLU A 200 2.21 -8.02 -6.56
N MET A 201 2.93 -6.90 -6.35
CA MET A 201 4.29 -6.74 -6.89
C MET A 201 5.18 -5.93 -5.95
N PRO A 202 6.49 -6.24 -5.87
CA PRO A 202 7.45 -5.28 -5.38
C PRO A 202 7.53 -4.10 -6.34
N SER A 203 7.72 -2.89 -5.82
CA SER A 203 7.65 -1.68 -6.64
C SER A 203 8.72 -0.64 -6.31
N GLU A 204 8.97 0.22 -7.30
CA GLU A 204 9.53 1.55 -7.12
C GLU A 204 8.41 2.56 -7.35
N THR A 205 8.05 3.30 -6.30
CA THR A 205 6.95 4.27 -6.33
C THR A 205 7.51 5.69 -6.20
N LYS A 206 7.23 6.52 -7.20
CA LYS A 206 7.65 7.92 -7.23
C LYS A 206 6.52 8.81 -6.70
N ILE A 207 6.78 9.50 -5.59
CA ILE A 207 5.83 10.40 -4.94
C ILE A 207 6.42 11.79 -4.76
N THR A 208 5.56 12.80 -4.82
CA THR A 208 5.87 14.15 -4.34
C THR A 208 4.98 14.44 -3.14
N VAL A 209 5.59 14.85 -2.03
CA VAL A 209 4.88 15.05 -0.76
C VAL A 209 4.87 16.53 -0.42
N ASP A 210 3.68 17.11 -0.32
CA ASP A 210 3.47 18.47 0.16
C ASP A 210 2.75 18.47 1.50
N LEU A 211 2.68 19.63 2.16
CA LEU A 211 2.09 19.82 3.48
C LEU A 211 1.03 20.93 3.43
N ILE A 212 -0.19 20.59 3.84
CA ILE A 212 -1.29 21.54 3.96
C ILE A 212 -1.52 21.84 5.44
N LYS A 213 -1.26 23.09 5.81
CA LYS A 213 -1.38 23.55 7.20
C LYS A 213 -2.84 23.67 7.63
N GLY A 214 -3.14 23.19 8.84
CA GLY A 214 -4.45 23.37 9.50
C GLY A 214 -5.64 22.73 8.76
N LYS A 215 -5.40 21.69 7.96
CA LYS A 215 -6.43 20.96 7.23
C LYS A 215 -6.84 19.72 8.02
N ASN A 216 -7.85 19.88 8.87
CA ASN A 216 -8.56 18.75 9.45
C ASN A 216 -9.34 18.03 8.35
N LEU A 217 -8.85 16.87 7.93
CA LEU A 217 -9.59 16.01 7.02
C LEU A 217 -10.85 15.50 7.75
N PRO A 218 -11.99 15.40 7.06
CA PRO A 218 -13.21 14.90 7.68
C PRO A 218 -12.95 13.48 8.18
N ASP A 219 -13.19 13.27 9.47
CA ASP A 219 -13.14 11.94 10.06
C ASP A 219 -14.23 11.09 9.41
N LEU A 220 -13.93 9.86 8.99
CA LEU A 220 -14.91 8.99 8.33
C LEU A 220 -16.12 8.71 9.25
N GLU A 221 -15.97 8.86 10.56
CA GLU A 221 -17.04 8.74 11.54
C GLU A 221 -17.93 10.01 11.65
N SER A 222 -17.48 11.15 11.14
CA SER A 222 -18.14 12.45 11.37
C SER A 222 -19.25 12.81 10.38
N ASN A 223 -19.57 11.95 9.40
CA ASN A 223 -20.65 12.22 8.45
C ASN A 223 -21.58 11.02 8.18
N PRO A 224 -22.36 10.56 9.18
CA PRO A 224 -23.55 9.80 8.89
C PRO A 224 -24.61 10.78 8.37
N LEU A 225 -24.73 10.88 7.05
CA LEU A 225 -25.97 11.31 6.39
C LEU A 225 -26.36 12.80 6.60
N GLN A 226 -25.63 13.73 6.01
CA GLN A 226 -26.29 14.82 5.28
C GLN A 226 -26.84 14.26 3.96
N ARG A 227 -27.93 13.50 4.03
CA ARG A 227 -28.77 13.20 2.87
C ARG A 227 -29.98 14.14 2.94
N SER A 228 -29.95 15.19 2.11
CA SER A 228 -31.14 15.94 1.68
C SER A 228 -31.91 15.14 0.64
#